data_AF-A5ACV7-F1
#
_entry.id   AF-A5ACV7-F1
#
_cell.length_a   1.000
_cell.length_b   1.000
_cell.length_c   1.000
_cell.angle_alpha   90.00
_cell.angle_beta   90.00
_cell.angle_gamma   90.00
#
_symmetry.space_group_name_H-M   'P 1'
#
loop_
_entity.id
_entity.type
_entity.pdbx_description
1 polymer ?
#
loop_
_entity_poly.entity_id
_entity_poly.type
_entity_poly.pdbx_seq_one_letter_code
_entity_poly.pdbx_strand_id
1 'polypeptide(L)'
;MASNNTSALSTPVFNGENYQVWAVKMKAYLRGLGLWQWVETERQIEPLGNNPTLNQIGAHEEEEAKTPRALSYIHAAVSEPIFTRIMACETPKEAWDKLKEMYLGSDRTRQMQILNLKRQFEVLRMKDNEFIKEYVDKLMEVVNKIRLLGEELTNQRVVEKVLVSLPERFESKISSLENSKDLTKISLAELVHAFQAQEQRRSMRQEESNEEAFLALQKRKASQGRDKKQSGEKKR
;
A
#
# COMPACT_ATOMS: atom_id res chain seq x y z
N MET A 1 -31.72 -1.03 28.35
CA MET A 1 -30.30 -1.45 28.25
C MET A 1 -29.94 -1.46 26.79
N ALA A 2 -29.14 -0.49 26.34
CA ALA A 2 -28.70 -0.41 24.95
C ALA A 2 -27.44 -1.28 24.81
N SER A 3 -27.61 -2.45 24.19
CA SER A 3 -26.49 -3.29 23.78
C SER A 3 -25.75 -2.57 22.67
N ASN A 4 -24.67 -1.86 23.02
CA ASN A 4 -23.70 -1.35 22.05
C ASN A 4 -23.03 -2.57 21.40
N ASN A 5 -23.57 -2.99 20.26
CA ASN A 5 -22.94 -3.96 19.39
C ASN A 5 -21.84 -3.23 18.63
N THR A 6 -20.72 -2.93 19.31
CA THR A 6 -19.48 -2.57 18.66
C THR A 6 -19.08 -3.77 17.82
N SER A 7 -19.17 -3.63 16.50
CA SER A 7 -18.64 -4.61 15.55
C SER A 7 -17.21 -4.94 15.98
N ALA A 8 -17.01 -6.15 16.50
CA ALA A 8 -15.72 -6.60 16.98
C ALA A 8 -14.73 -6.46 15.80
N LEU A 9 -13.70 -5.65 15.99
CA LEU A 9 -12.59 -5.58 15.04
C LEU A 9 -12.08 -7.01 14.86
N SER A 10 -12.14 -7.52 13.63
CA SER A 10 -11.68 -8.87 13.32
C SER A 10 -10.16 -8.94 13.55
N THR A 11 -9.74 -9.93 14.33
CA THR A 11 -8.33 -10.16 14.64
C THR A 11 -7.57 -10.48 13.35
N PRO A 12 -6.48 -9.76 13.02
CA PRO A 12 -5.69 -10.08 11.83
C PRO A 12 -5.01 -11.44 12.00
N VAL A 13 -5.32 -12.41 11.15
CA VAL A 13 -4.73 -13.76 11.22
C VAL A 13 -3.42 -13.81 10.42
N PHE A 14 -2.36 -14.31 11.05
CA PHE A 14 -1.06 -14.56 10.43
C PHE A 14 -0.93 -16.01 9.98
N ASN A 15 -0.65 -16.20 8.69
CA ASN A 15 -0.46 -17.52 8.07
C ASN A 15 1.00 -17.83 7.74
N GLY A 16 1.95 -16.97 8.11
CA GLY A 16 3.38 -17.13 7.82
C GLY A 16 3.89 -16.24 6.70
N GLU A 17 2.99 -15.60 5.94
CA GLU A 17 3.35 -14.69 4.86
C GLU A 17 3.14 -13.23 5.26
N ASN A 18 3.92 -12.32 4.66
CA ASN A 18 3.77 -10.88 4.86
C ASN A 18 3.79 -10.44 6.34
N TYR A 19 4.70 -11.01 7.14
CA TYR A 19 4.84 -10.73 8.57
C TYR A 19 4.82 -9.22 8.89
N GLN A 20 5.47 -8.37 8.09
CA GLN A 20 5.46 -6.92 8.32
C GLN A 20 4.05 -6.32 8.29
N VAL A 21 3.23 -6.74 7.32
CA VAL A 21 1.85 -6.24 7.16
C VAL A 21 1.00 -6.72 8.33
N TRP A 22 1.13 -8.00 8.70
CA TRP A 22 0.43 -8.54 9.87
C TRP A 22 0.86 -7.83 11.16
N ALA A 23 2.16 -7.64 11.38
CA ALA A 23 2.69 -7.00 12.58
C ALA A 23 2.18 -5.56 12.72
N VAL A 24 2.10 -4.79 11.63
CA VAL A 24 1.50 -3.45 11.63
C VAL A 24 0.02 -3.51 12.02
N LYS A 25 -0.76 -4.41 11.41
CA LYS A 25 -2.19 -4.57 11.71
C LYS A 25 -2.42 -5.01 13.16
N MET A 26 -1.67 -5.98 13.64
CA MET A 26 -1.79 -6.51 15.00
C MET A 26 -1.37 -5.48 16.06
N LYS A 27 -0.30 -4.73 15.80
CA LYS A 27 0.11 -3.59 16.65
C LYS A 27 -0.96 -2.52 16.73
N ALA A 28 -1.60 -2.17 15.60
CA ALA A 28 -2.72 -1.22 15.59
C ALA A 28 -3.94 -1.76 16.35
N TYR A 29 -4.27 -3.04 16.16
CA TYR A 29 -5.37 -3.72 16.86
C TYR A 29 -5.18 -3.68 18.39
N LEU A 30 -4.01 -4.09 18.88
CA LEU A 30 -3.70 -4.09 20.31
C LEU A 30 -3.61 -2.68 20.90
N ARG A 31 -3.19 -1.67 20.11
CA ARG A 31 -3.25 -0.26 20.52
C ARG A 31 -4.68 0.23 20.68
N GLY A 32 -5.57 -0.12 19.75
CA GLY A 32 -7.00 0.20 19.85
C GLY A 32 -7.66 -0.40 21.09
N LEU A 33 -7.12 -1.51 21.62
CA LEU A 33 -7.56 -2.16 22.85
C LEU A 33 -6.83 -1.67 24.12
N GLY A 34 -5.84 -0.76 24.01
CA GLY A 34 -5.01 -0.35 25.14
C GLY A 34 -4.07 -1.43 25.67
N LEU A 35 -3.78 -2.46 24.88
CA LEU A 35 -3.01 -3.64 25.28
C LEU A 35 -1.54 -3.62 24.81
N TRP A 36 -1.22 -2.80 23.80
CA TRP A 36 0.12 -2.80 23.18
C TRP A 36 1.27 -2.55 24.17
N GLN A 37 1.05 -1.74 25.21
CA GLN A 37 2.06 -1.43 26.22
C GLN A 37 2.59 -2.67 26.96
N TRP A 38 1.77 -3.72 27.10
CA TRP A 38 2.11 -4.98 27.75
C TRP A 38 2.92 -5.92 26.84
N VAL A 39 2.87 -5.69 25.53
CA VAL A 39 3.64 -6.41 24.53
C VAL A 39 5.02 -5.77 24.35
N GLU A 40 5.08 -4.44 24.36
CA GLU A 40 6.31 -3.68 24.12
C GLU A 40 7.25 -3.73 25.35
N THR A 41 6.68 -3.55 26.53
CA THR A 41 7.40 -3.55 27.80
C THR A 41 6.77 -4.61 28.70
N GLU A 42 7.58 -5.56 29.19
CA GLU A 42 7.17 -6.42 30.30
C GLU A 42 7.01 -5.54 31.54
N ARG A 43 5.80 -4.99 31.70
CA ARG A 43 5.45 -4.18 32.85
C ARG A 43 5.19 -5.10 34.03
N GLN A 44 5.81 -4.76 35.15
CA GLN A 44 5.37 -5.25 36.44
C GLN A 44 4.29 -4.32 36.98
N ILE A 45 3.19 -4.91 37.43
CA ILE A 45 2.11 -4.20 38.09
C ILE A 45 2.55 -3.94 39.53
N GLU A 46 2.42 -2.70 39.98
CA GLU A 46 2.76 -2.38 41.36
C GLU A 46 1.78 -3.07 42.31
N PRO A 47 2.29 -3.74 43.36
CA PRO A 47 1.43 -4.41 44.32
C PRO A 47 0.55 -3.40 45.05
N LEU A 48 -0.66 -3.83 45.42
CA LEU A 48 -1.54 -3.03 46.26
C LEU A 48 -0.87 -2.66 47.60
N GLY A 49 -1.02 -1.40 48.01
CA GLY A 49 -0.59 -0.93 49.33
C GLY A 49 -1.46 -1.48 50.47
N ASN A 50 -1.08 -1.18 51.72
CA ASN A 50 -1.83 -1.64 52.89
C ASN A 50 -3.24 -1.03 52.94
N ASN A 51 -4.25 -1.88 53.19
CA ASN A 51 -5.68 -1.53 53.25
C ASN A 51 -6.24 -0.88 51.95
N PRO A 52 -6.22 -1.60 50.81
CA PRO A 52 -6.78 -1.08 49.57
C PRO A 52 -8.31 -0.98 49.66
N THR A 53 -8.86 0.06 49.02
CA THR A 53 -10.31 0.19 48.82
C THR A 53 -10.81 -0.81 47.77
N LEU A 54 -12.11 -1.13 47.79
CA LEU A 54 -12.71 -2.04 46.80
C LEU A 54 -12.48 -1.57 45.35
N ASN A 55 -12.50 -0.25 45.12
CA ASN A 55 -12.21 0.33 43.80
C ASN A 55 -10.74 0.12 43.38
N GLN A 56 -9.79 0.18 44.32
CA GLN A 56 -8.38 -0.08 44.04
C GLN A 56 -8.13 -1.56 43.74
N ILE A 57 -8.81 -2.47 44.44
CA ILE A 57 -8.74 -3.91 44.16
C ILE A 57 -9.25 -4.18 42.74
N GLY A 58 -10.44 -3.68 42.39
CA GLY A 58 -11.03 -3.90 41.06
C GLY A 58 -10.16 -3.32 39.93
N ALA A 59 -9.57 -2.13 40.13
CA ALA A 59 -8.66 -1.54 39.14
C ALA A 59 -7.37 -2.34 38.96
N HIS A 60 -6.83 -2.91 40.05
CA HIS A 60 -5.64 -3.76 40.00
C HIS A 60 -5.93 -5.08 39.28
N GLU A 61 -7.04 -5.74 39.59
CA GLU A 61 -7.47 -6.96 38.89
C GLU A 61 -7.68 -6.72 37.39
N GLU A 62 -8.28 -5.58 37.01
CA GLU A 62 -8.44 -5.20 35.60
C GLU A 62 -7.09 -5.00 34.91
N GLU A 63 -6.13 -4.39 35.59
CA GLU A 63 -4.77 -4.17 35.06
C GLU A 63 -4.02 -5.50 34.91
N GLU A 64 -4.11 -6.40 35.90
CA GLU A 64 -3.53 -7.75 35.85
C GLU A 64 -4.11 -8.60 34.72
N ALA A 65 -5.39 -8.44 34.42
CA ALA A 65 -6.04 -9.13 33.32
C ALA A 65 -5.54 -8.69 31.93
N LYS A 66 -4.87 -7.54 31.78
CA LYS A 66 -4.43 -7.02 30.47
C LYS A 66 -3.33 -7.87 29.83
N THR A 67 -2.38 -8.37 30.62
CA THR A 67 -1.27 -9.21 30.13
C THR A 67 -1.76 -10.54 29.51
N PRO A 68 -2.51 -11.40 30.23
CA PRO A 68 -3.03 -12.64 29.65
C PRO A 68 -4.02 -12.38 28.51
N ARG A 69 -4.78 -11.28 28.58
CA ARG A 69 -5.66 -10.85 27.49
C ARG A 69 -4.87 -10.50 26.23
N ALA A 70 -3.79 -9.74 26.33
CA ALA A 70 -2.91 -9.45 25.19
C ALA A 70 -2.34 -10.73 24.57
N LEU A 71 -1.89 -11.68 25.41
CA LEU A 71 -1.37 -12.98 24.95
C LEU A 71 -2.45 -13.78 24.21
N SER A 72 -3.67 -13.83 24.74
CA SER A 72 -4.79 -14.51 24.07
C SER A 72 -5.09 -13.93 22.68
N TYR A 73 -4.98 -12.61 22.51
CA TYR A 73 -5.16 -11.99 21.21
C TYR A 73 -4.03 -12.35 20.24
N ILE A 74 -2.78 -12.42 20.71
CA ILE A 74 -1.64 -12.88 19.89
C ILE A 74 -1.85 -14.33 19.45
N HIS A 75 -2.27 -15.21 20.35
CA HIS A 75 -2.58 -16.61 20.02
C HIS A 75 -3.73 -16.74 19.02
N ALA A 76 -4.80 -15.96 19.17
CA ALA A 76 -5.92 -15.94 18.23
C ALA A 76 -5.56 -15.31 16.87
N ALA A 77 -4.50 -14.48 16.82
CA ALA A 77 -4.04 -13.77 15.63
C ALA A 77 -3.07 -14.58 14.77
N VAL A 78 -2.82 -15.85 15.08
CA VAL A 78 -1.91 -16.70 14.30
C VAL A 78 -2.59 -18.01 13.90
N SER A 79 -2.18 -18.55 12.76
CA SER A 79 -2.61 -19.88 12.31
C SER A 79 -2.08 -20.98 13.24
N GLU A 80 -2.74 -22.12 13.26
CA GLU A 80 -2.41 -23.25 14.13
C GLU A 80 -0.93 -23.72 14.02
N PRO A 81 -0.32 -23.84 12.83
CA PRO A 81 1.10 -24.19 12.72
C PRO A 81 2.05 -23.16 13.35
N ILE A 82 1.61 -21.90 13.45
CA ILE A 82 2.40 -20.83 14.07
C ILE A 82 2.14 -20.77 15.56
N PHE A 83 0.89 -20.99 15.97
CA PHE A 83 0.51 -21.11 17.37
C PHE A 83 1.37 -22.17 18.08
N THR A 84 1.53 -23.36 17.50
CA THR A 84 2.39 -24.43 18.09
C THR A 84 3.83 -24.00 18.36
N ARG A 85 4.34 -22.97 17.66
CA ARG A 85 5.69 -22.44 17.87
C ARG A 85 5.77 -21.47 19.05
N ILE A 86 4.66 -20.83 19.42
CA ILE A 86 4.60 -19.80 20.48
C ILE A 86 3.76 -20.24 21.68
N MET A 87 3.11 -21.40 21.64
CA MET A 87 2.18 -21.87 22.69
C MET A 87 2.80 -22.03 24.08
N ALA A 88 4.12 -22.15 24.16
CA ALA A 88 4.86 -22.25 25.42
C ALA A 88 5.29 -20.87 25.99
N CYS A 89 5.05 -19.78 25.26
CA CYS A 89 5.39 -18.44 25.71
C CYS A 89 4.41 -18.00 26.80
N GLU A 90 4.94 -17.51 27.91
CA GLU A 90 4.14 -17.12 29.08
C GLU A 90 3.73 -15.65 29.04
N THR A 91 4.52 -14.82 28.35
CA THR A 91 4.25 -13.38 28.22
C THR A 91 3.89 -13.02 26.77
N PRO A 92 3.01 -12.02 26.57
CA PRO A 92 2.74 -11.50 25.23
C PRO A 92 3.99 -10.93 24.55
N LYS A 93 4.95 -10.42 25.32
CA LYS A 93 6.23 -9.94 24.81
C LYS A 93 7.07 -11.09 24.25
N GLU A 94 7.24 -12.16 25.01
CA GLU A 94 7.98 -13.35 24.58
C GLU A 94 7.39 -13.92 23.28
N ALA A 95 6.06 -14.08 23.23
CA ALA A 95 5.37 -14.53 22.03
C ALA A 95 5.62 -13.60 20.83
N TRP A 96 5.55 -12.28 21.04
CA TRP A 96 5.80 -11.28 20.01
C TRP A 96 7.24 -11.29 19.49
N ASP A 97 8.21 -11.33 20.40
CA ASP A 97 9.63 -11.34 20.06
C ASP A 97 10.02 -12.64 19.34
N LYS A 98 9.46 -13.78 19.74
CA LYS A 98 9.65 -15.06 19.04
C LYS A 98 9.07 -15.05 17.62
N LEU A 99 7.88 -14.47 17.43
CA LEU A 99 7.33 -14.25 16.08
C LEU A 99 8.23 -13.31 15.25
N LYS A 100 8.75 -12.26 15.87
CA LYS A 100 9.67 -11.34 15.21
C LYS A 100 10.94 -12.04 14.77
N GLU A 101 11.58 -12.81 15.65
CA GLU A 101 12.80 -13.56 15.34
C GLU A 101 12.57 -14.54 14.18
N MET A 102 11.50 -15.33 14.22
CA MET A 102 11.21 -16.35 13.21
C MET A 102 10.92 -15.77 11.81
N TYR A 103 10.23 -14.63 11.73
CA TYR A 103 9.64 -14.17 10.47
C TYR A 103 10.17 -12.83 9.95
N LEU A 104 10.81 -12.01 10.79
CA LEU A 104 11.61 -10.86 10.34
C LEU A 104 12.96 -11.34 9.77
N GLY A 105 13.47 -12.47 10.27
CA GLY A 105 14.80 -12.98 9.96
C GLY A 105 15.91 -12.16 10.61
N SER A 106 17.16 -12.50 10.29
CA SER A 106 18.33 -11.77 10.82
C SER A 106 18.42 -10.35 10.25
N ASP A 107 19.06 -9.44 10.98
CA ASP A 107 19.37 -8.09 10.49
C ASP A 107 20.11 -8.12 9.15
N ARG A 108 21.01 -9.10 8.95
CA ARG A 108 21.72 -9.29 7.67
C ARG A 108 20.76 -9.59 6.52
N THR A 109 19.78 -10.47 6.72
CA THR A 109 18.78 -10.83 5.71
C THR A 109 17.90 -9.63 5.38
N ARG A 110 17.44 -8.91 6.42
CA ARG A 110 16.66 -7.67 6.26
C ARG A 110 17.44 -6.61 5.48
N GLN A 111 18.70 -6.37 5.80
CA GLN A 111 19.55 -5.42 5.08
C GLN A 111 19.72 -5.81 3.60
N MET A 112 19.91 -7.09 3.31
CA MET A 112 20.00 -7.56 1.92
C MET A 112 18.68 -7.37 1.16
N GLN A 113 17.53 -7.59 1.81
CA GLN A 113 16.21 -7.30 1.22
C GLN A 113 16.04 -5.81 0.91
N ILE A 114 16.44 -4.93 1.83
CA ILE A 114 16.42 -3.47 1.62
C ILE A 114 17.29 -3.09 0.42
N LEU A 115 18.52 -3.62 0.32
CA LEU A 115 19.41 -3.36 -0.81
C LEU A 115 18.80 -3.80 -2.15
N ASN A 116 18.20 -4.99 -2.19
CA ASN A 116 17.53 -5.49 -3.39
C ASN A 116 16.34 -4.61 -3.79
N LEU A 117 15.53 -4.17 -2.82
CA LEU A 117 14.40 -3.27 -3.07
C LEU A 117 14.85 -1.88 -3.50
N LYS A 118 15.93 -1.33 -2.92
CA LYS A 118 16.54 -0.06 -3.38
C LYS A 118 17.01 -0.20 -4.82
N ARG A 119 17.69 -1.30 -5.17
CA ARG A 119 18.06 -1.57 -6.56
C ARG A 119 16.83 -1.62 -7.47
N GLN A 120 15.76 -2.32 -7.07
CA GLN A 120 14.50 -2.37 -7.82
C GLN A 120 13.91 -0.96 -8.00
N PHE A 121 13.87 -0.15 -6.94
CA PHE A 121 13.42 1.24 -7.00
C PHE A 121 14.24 2.06 -8.01
N GLU A 122 15.56 1.94 -8.01
CA GLU A 122 16.42 2.69 -8.92
C GLU A 122 16.24 2.26 -10.40
N VAL A 123 16.09 0.96 -10.68
CA VAL A 123 15.90 0.48 -12.06
C VAL A 123 14.46 0.57 -12.57
N LEU A 124 13.47 0.70 -11.68
CA LEU A 124 12.06 0.77 -12.07
C LEU A 124 11.83 1.99 -12.97
N ARG A 125 11.25 1.76 -14.16
CA ARG A 125 10.86 2.80 -15.10
C ARG A 125 9.51 2.46 -15.69
N MET A 126 8.76 3.49 -16.05
CA MET A 126 7.49 3.34 -16.74
C MET A 126 7.72 2.87 -18.17
N LYS A 127 6.92 1.93 -18.66
CA LYS A 127 6.99 1.47 -20.04
C LYS A 127 6.26 2.43 -21.01
N ASP A 128 6.55 2.30 -22.30
CA ASP A 128 5.95 3.17 -23.32
C ASP A 128 4.43 3.03 -23.45
N ASN A 129 3.89 1.84 -23.19
CA ASN A 129 2.46 1.55 -23.31
C ASN A 129 1.76 1.39 -21.96
N GLU A 130 2.43 1.76 -20.87
CA GLU A 130 1.90 1.67 -19.52
C GLU A 130 1.17 2.96 -19.14
N PHE A 131 0.10 2.85 -18.35
CA PHE A 131 -0.61 4.00 -17.79
C PHE A 131 0.06 4.53 -16.53
N ILE A 132 -0.04 5.83 -16.27
CA ILE A 132 0.62 6.46 -15.11
C ILE A 132 0.19 5.82 -13.78
N LYS A 133 -1.10 5.43 -13.68
CA LYS A 133 -1.64 4.79 -12.48
C LYS A 133 -0.97 3.44 -12.20
N GLU A 134 -0.83 2.61 -13.23
CA GLU A 134 -0.20 1.29 -13.13
C GLU A 134 1.27 1.40 -12.71
N TYR A 135 1.97 2.38 -13.28
CA TYR A 135 3.35 2.67 -12.93
C TYR A 135 3.50 3.10 -11.47
N VAL A 136 2.68 4.06 -11.05
CA VAL A 136 2.70 4.59 -9.68
C VAL A 136 2.31 3.52 -8.66
N ASP A 137 1.34 2.66 -8.98
CA ASP A 137 0.94 1.55 -8.11
C ASP A 137 2.13 0.59 -7.88
N LYS A 138 2.88 0.23 -8.94
CA LYS A 138 4.12 -0.59 -8.83
C LYS A 138 5.24 0.11 -8.07
N LEU A 139 5.43 1.41 -8.33
CA LEU A 139 6.42 2.22 -7.62
C LEU A 139 6.11 2.25 -6.12
N MET A 140 4.86 2.51 -5.76
CA MET A 140 4.40 2.58 -4.37
C MET A 140 4.49 1.22 -3.68
N GLU A 141 4.29 0.12 -4.39
CA GLU A 141 4.52 -1.23 -3.83
C GLU A 141 5.97 -1.39 -3.35
N VAL A 142 6.96 -0.99 -4.16
CA VAL A 142 8.38 -1.05 -3.80
C VAL A 142 8.69 -0.10 -2.64
N VAL A 143 8.22 1.15 -2.72
CA VAL A 143 8.40 2.18 -1.68
C VAL A 143 7.85 1.70 -0.33
N ASN A 144 6.65 1.12 -0.32
CA ASN A 144 6.02 0.63 0.89
C ASN A 144 6.77 -0.57 1.48
N LYS A 145 7.28 -1.50 0.65
CA LYS A 145 8.13 -2.59 1.12
C LYS A 145 9.41 -2.09 1.80
N ILE A 146 10.07 -1.08 1.22
CA ILE A 146 11.27 -0.46 1.81
C ILE A 146 10.94 0.15 3.19
N ARG A 147 9.88 0.95 3.27
CA ARG A 147 9.44 1.60 4.52
C ARG A 147 8.99 0.59 5.57
N LEU A 148 8.33 -0.50 5.17
CA LEU A 148 7.93 -1.59 6.07
C LEU A 148 9.13 -2.30 6.68
N LEU A 149 10.24 -2.40 5.94
CA LEU A 149 11.51 -2.89 6.48
C LEU A 149 12.25 -1.83 7.30
N GLY A 150 11.63 -0.69 7.62
CA GLY A 150 12.19 0.33 8.51
C GLY A 150 13.23 1.25 7.90
N GLU A 151 13.37 1.25 6.57
CA GLU A 151 14.24 2.19 5.86
C GLU A 151 13.43 3.43 5.44
N GLU A 152 13.96 4.61 5.74
CA GLU A 152 13.32 5.85 5.32
C GLU A 152 13.52 6.10 3.82
N LEU A 153 12.41 6.30 3.11
CA LEU A 153 12.41 6.77 1.73
C LEU A 153 11.45 7.95 1.63
N THR A 154 12.00 9.15 1.47
CA THR A 154 11.24 10.40 1.56
C THR A 154 10.23 10.54 0.41
N ASN A 155 9.12 11.25 0.65
CA ASN A 155 8.14 11.53 -0.40
C ASN A 155 8.77 12.33 -1.56
N GLN A 156 9.69 13.24 -1.26
CA GLN A 156 10.46 13.98 -2.26
C GLN A 156 11.23 13.02 -3.18
N ARG A 157 11.92 12.02 -2.63
CA ARG A 157 12.66 11.03 -3.45
C ARG A 157 11.73 10.23 -4.35
N VAL A 158 10.50 9.95 -3.91
CA VAL A 158 9.48 9.27 -4.73
C VAL A 158 8.99 10.19 -5.87
N VAL A 159 8.78 11.47 -5.60
CA VAL A 159 8.40 12.47 -6.61
C VAL A 159 9.50 12.64 -7.66
N GLU A 160 10.74 12.83 -7.23
CA GLU A 160 11.91 12.87 -8.12
C GLU A 160 12.01 11.61 -8.96
N LYS A 161 11.78 10.44 -8.34
CA LYS A 161 11.79 9.17 -9.03
C LYS A 161 10.77 9.14 -10.15
N VAL A 162 9.53 9.57 -9.92
CA VAL A 162 8.50 9.66 -10.97
C VAL A 162 9.02 10.54 -12.11
N LEU A 163 9.43 11.77 -11.83
CA LEU A 163 9.87 12.72 -12.87
C LEU A 163 10.97 12.16 -13.78
N VAL A 164 11.98 11.46 -13.24
CA VAL A 164 13.11 10.94 -14.02
C VAL A 164 12.88 9.59 -14.69
N SER A 165 11.71 8.98 -14.50
CA SER A 165 11.41 7.61 -14.95
C SER A 165 10.20 7.50 -15.86
N LEU A 166 9.53 8.62 -16.13
CA LEU A 166 8.48 8.71 -17.13
C LEU A 166 9.10 8.72 -18.54
N PRO A 167 8.39 8.19 -19.55
CA PRO A 167 8.90 8.20 -20.92
C PRO A 167 8.77 9.58 -21.57
N GLU A 168 9.47 9.77 -22.69
CA GLU A 168 9.58 11.04 -23.41
C GLU A 168 8.23 11.71 -23.71
N ARG A 169 7.17 10.91 -23.86
CA ARG A 169 5.80 11.40 -24.08
C ARG A 169 5.33 12.38 -22.98
N PHE A 170 5.91 12.36 -21.79
CA PHE A 170 5.56 13.28 -20.69
C PHE A 170 6.46 14.50 -20.56
N GLU A 171 7.55 14.61 -21.31
CA GLU A 171 8.57 15.68 -21.19
C GLU A 171 7.97 17.08 -21.27
N SER A 172 7.12 17.34 -22.27
CA SER A 172 6.42 18.63 -22.40
C SER A 172 5.67 19.03 -21.13
N LYS A 173 5.08 18.07 -20.41
CA LYS A 173 4.35 18.34 -19.17
C LYS A 173 5.29 18.48 -18.00
N ILE A 174 6.39 17.72 -17.95
CA ILE A 174 7.45 17.85 -16.97
C ILE A 174 8.06 19.27 -17.04
N SER A 175 8.48 19.71 -18.22
CA SER A 175 9.03 21.06 -18.40
C SER A 175 8.02 22.17 -18.04
N SER A 176 6.74 21.95 -18.34
CA SER A 176 5.69 22.89 -17.91
C SER A 176 5.54 22.94 -16.38
N LEU A 177 5.70 21.82 -15.68
CA LEU A 177 5.65 21.77 -14.22
C LEU A 177 6.89 22.41 -13.59
N GLU A 178 8.08 22.12 -14.12
CA GLU A 178 9.35 22.74 -13.69
C GLU A 178 9.29 24.27 -13.76
N ASN A 179 8.71 24.81 -14.83
CA ASN A 179 8.60 26.26 -15.01
C ASN A 179 7.51 26.92 -14.15
N SER A 180 6.49 26.16 -13.73
CA SER A 180 5.29 26.73 -13.07
C SER A 180 5.19 26.42 -11.58
N LYS A 181 5.92 25.42 -11.08
CA LYS A 181 5.84 24.94 -9.70
C LYS A 181 7.21 24.67 -9.11
N ASP A 182 7.31 24.88 -7.80
CA ASP A 182 8.44 24.40 -7.00
C ASP A 182 8.35 22.88 -6.85
N LEU A 183 9.19 22.15 -7.60
CA LEU A 183 9.24 20.69 -7.59
C LEU A 183 9.63 20.10 -6.22
N THR A 184 10.22 20.88 -5.33
CA THR A 184 10.54 20.41 -3.97
C THR A 184 9.31 20.31 -3.07
N LYS A 185 8.22 20.99 -3.45
CA LYS A 185 6.97 21.07 -2.69
C LYS A 185 5.79 20.35 -3.32
N ILE A 186 5.94 19.88 -4.56
CA ILE A 186 4.85 19.20 -5.26
C ILE A 186 4.58 17.84 -4.59
N SER A 187 3.31 17.58 -4.30
CA SER A 187 2.90 16.28 -3.76
C SER A 187 2.84 15.22 -4.87
N LEU A 188 3.04 13.94 -4.51
CA LEU A 188 2.86 12.83 -5.44
C LEU A 188 1.45 12.82 -6.06
N ALA A 189 0.42 13.11 -5.26
CA ALA A 189 -0.96 13.14 -5.75
C ALA A 189 -1.19 14.21 -6.81
N GLU A 190 -0.67 15.43 -6.61
CA GLU A 190 -0.74 16.50 -7.62
C GLU A 190 -0.03 16.11 -8.90
N LEU A 191 1.14 15.50 -8.79
CA LEU A 191 1.93 15.06 -9.93
C LEU A 191 1.18 14.00 -10.74
N VAL A 192 0.62 12.99 -10.06
CA VAL A 192 -0.15 11.91 -10.67
C VAL A 192 -1.40 12.46 -11.37
N HIS A 193 -2.18 13.33 -10.72
CA HIS A 193 -3.35 13.94 -11.35
C HIS A 193 -2.98 14.77 -12.59
N ALA A 194 -1.86 15.50 -12.55
CA ALA A 194 -1.39 16.29 -13.68
C ALA A 194 -1.06 15.44 -14.92
N PHE A 195 -0.44 14.27 -14.71
CA PHE A 195 -0.13 13.33 -15.79
C PHE A 195 -1.34 12.53 -16.26
N GLN A 196 -2.23 12.10 -15.35
CA GLN A 196 -3.49 11.45 -15.72
C GLN A 196 -4.35 12.34 -16.61
N ALA A 197 -4.45 13.63 -16.27
CA ALA A 197 -5.18 14.60 -17.09
C ALA A 197 -4.58 14.74 -18.50
N GLN A 198 -3.26 14.60 -18.65
CA GLN A 198 -2.61 14.61 -19.96
C GLN A 198 -2.89 13.34 -20.76
N GLU A 199 -2.81 12.16 -20.12
CA GLU A 199 -3.15 10.88 -20.75
C GLU A 199 -4.60 10.87 -21.25
N GLN A 200 -5.55 11.29 -20.41
CA GLN A 200 -6.96 11.36 -20.78
C GLN A 200 -7.21 12.30 -21.97
N ARG A 201 -6.59 13.49 -21.99
CA ARG A 201 -6.67 14.42 -23.13
C ARG A 201 -6.06 13.86 -24.42
N ARG A 202 -5.05 13.00 -24.32
CA ARG A 202 -4.49 12.33 -25.50
C ARG A 202 -5.41 11.23 -26.01
N SER A 203 -6.01 10.43 -25.12
CA SER A 203 -6.98 9.39 -25.49
C SER A 203 -8.15 9.98 -26.27
N MET A 204 -8.79 11.03 -25.73
CA MET A 204 -9.95 11.66 -26.39
C MET A 204 -9.63 12.16 -27.81
N ARG A 205 -8.48 12.82 -28.01
CA ARG A 205 -8.06 13.28 -29.34
C ARG A 205 -7.73 12.15 -30.31
N GLN A 206 -7.21 11.04 -29.79
CA GLN A 206 -6.90 9.87 -30.61
C GLN A 206 -8.19 9.14 -31.03
N GLU A 207 -9.18 9.08 -30.15
CA GLU A 207 -10.52 8.58 -30.46
C GLU A 207 -11.21 9.43 -31.53
N GLU A 208 -11.24 10.76 -31.37
CA GLU A 208 -11.78 11.71 -32.36
C GLU A 208 -11.10 11.54 -33.73
N SER A 209 -9.77 11.47 -33.76
CA SER A 209 -8.99 11.29 -35.00
C SER A 209 -9.28 9.94 -35.68
N ASN A 210 -9.47 8.87 -34.90
CA ASN A 210 -9.81 7.56 -35.43
C ASN A 210 -11.24 7.52 -35.99
N GLU A 211 -12.19 8.17 -35.33
CA GLU A 211 -13.58 8.31 -35.82
C GLU A 211 -13.63 9.11 -37.13
N GLU A 212 -12.93 10.24 -37.20
CA GLU A 212 -12.83 11.04 -38.43
C GLU A 212 -12.20 10.25 -39.59
N ALA A 213 -11.11 9.52 -39.33
CA ALA A 213 -10.46 8.68 -40.32
C ALA A 213 -11.38 7.55 -40.80
N PHE A 214 -12.13 6.92 -39.89
CA PHE A 214 -13.09 5.87 -40.22
C PHE A 214 -14.25 6.41 -41.08
N LEU A 215 -14.80 7.57 -40.73
CA LEU A 215 -15.84 8.25 -41.52
C LEU A 215 -15.34 8.67 -42.91
N ALA A 216 -14.10 9.15 -43.02
CA ALA A 216 -13.48 9.47 -44.31
C ALA A 216 -13.31 8.25 -45.21
N LEU A 217 -12.92 7.10 -44.64
CA LEU A 217 -12.83 5.83 -45.36
C LEU A 217 -14.20 5.32 -45.82
N GLN A 218 -15.25 5.45 -45.00
CA GLN A 218 -16.61 5.12 -45.42
C GLN A 218 -17.09 6.01 -46.58
N LYS A 219 -16.87 7.32 -46.49
CA LYS A 219 -17.23 8.26 -47.58
C LYS A 219 -16.50 7.93 -48.88
N ARG A 220 -15.20 7.59 -48.83
CA ARG A 220 -14.43 7.13 -50.01
C ARG A 220 -14.97 5.83 -50.61
N LYS A 221 -15.36 4.85 -49.78
CA LYS A 221 -15.98 3.61 -50.27
C LYS A 221 -17.34 3.87 -50.91
N ALA A 222 -18.14 4.76 -50.33
CA ALA A 222 -19.45 5.14 -50.87
C ALA A 222 -19.34 5.92 -52.20
N SER A 223 -18.32 6.76 -52.38
CA SER A 223 -18.09 7.48 -53.65
C SER A 223 -17.57 6.54 -54.75
N GLN A 224 -16.64 5.63 -54.44
CA GLN A 224 -16.15 4.63 -55.41
C GLN A 224 -17.24 3.64 -55.88
N GLY A 225 -18.25 3.36 -55.04
CA GLY A 225 -19.41 2.56 -55.42
C GLY A 225 -20.38 3.27 -56.36
N ARG A 226 -20.43 4.61 -56.36
CA ARG A 226 -21.30 5.41 -57.24
C ARG A 226 -20.69 5.62 -58.63
N ASP A 227 -19.37 5.84 -58.72
CA ASP A 227 -18.69 6.01 -60.02
C ASP A 227 -18.74 4.74 -60.88
N LYS A 228 -18.73 3.54 -60.28
CA LYS A 228 -18.89 2.28 -61.01
C LYS A 228 -20.30 2.07 -61.58
N LYS A 229 -21.35 2.70 -61.03
CA LYS A 229 -22.72 2.59 -61.57
C LYS A 229 -22.97 3.54 -62.75
N GLN A 230 -22.43 4.77 -62.73
CA GLN A 230 -22.60 5.71 -63.85
C GLN A 230 -21.79 5.34 -65.11
N SER A 231 -20.68 4.60 -64.96
CA SER A 231 -19.91 4.09 -66.11
C SER A 231 -20.63 2.98 -66.90
N GLY A 232 -21.64 2.32 -66.33
CA GLY A 232 -22.38 1.22 -66.97
C GLY A 232 -23.58 1.67 -67.80
N GLU A 233 -24.07 2.89 -67.59
CA GLU A 233 -25.34 3.38 -68.18
C GLU A 233 -25.15 4.17 -69.49
N LYS A 234 -23.91 4.44 -69.91
CA LYS A 234 -23.59 5.11 -71.19
C LYS A 234 -23.23 4.17 -72.35
N LYS A 235 -23.41 2.86 -72.19
CA LYS A 235 -23.25 1.86 -73.27
C LYS A 235 -24.51 0.99 -73.39
N ARG A 236 -25.60 1.59 -73.83
CA ARG A 236 -26.73 0.88 -74.45
C ARG A 236 -27.31 1.73 -75.56
#